data_AF-A0A4R9AZU2-F1
#
_entry.id   AF-A0A4R9AZU2-F1
#
_cell.length_a   1.000
_cell.length_b   1.000
_cell.length_c   1.000
_cell.angle_alpha   90.00
_cell.angle_beta   90.00
_cell.angle_gamma   90.00
#
_symmetry.space_group_name_H-M   'P 1'
#
loop_
_entity.id
_entity.type
_entity.pdbx_description
1 polymer ?
#
loop_
_entity_poly.entity_id
_entity_poly.type
_entity_poly.pdbx_seq_one_letter_code
_entity_poly.pdbx_strand_id
1 'polypeptide(L)'
;MLGVSLVLLLVAASTGGFSALFMTASAIGALTAIYVLVTGRRSWAVIPRRKVAAVALGGAIIVGIVGSSLVPASVETDLASTSSQPTATAIPSATPSPTPTPSAFTEEAPADPATTTPASEAASIVLTDTAATDTTAIALLATLTVKGRAPKTGYDRSGSFGTAWLDVDQNGCDTRNDILARDLTGTVKSGNCRVLTGTLPGPYTGKKIHFVRGTSTSSLVQIDHVVSLSNAWQTGAQQLSQAQRVSLANDPLNLLAVDGRTNSSKGDGDTATWLPPMKAYRCAYVARQISVKATYGLWVTQPEHDAMTRILTACPDERAMASAFAPAPVVVAPVAVAPVPVAAVPVPVVVEPAPAAPAPATPPAPAPAPAPAPASAYYQNCDAARAAGAAPVRAGDAGYGRHLDRDGDGVGCES
;
A
#
# COMPACT_ATOMS: atom_id res chain seq x y z
N MET A 1 27.73 -50.13 -2.33
CA MET A 1 26.56 -49.41 -1.77
C MET A 1 26.73 -49.11 -0.29
N LEU A 2 27.00 -50.10 0.59
CA LEU A 2 27.18 -49.89 2.03
C LEU A 2 28.18 -48.77 2.40
N GLY A 3 29.36 -48.74 1.76
CA GLY A 3 30.36 -47.68 1.97
C GLY A 3 29.94 -46.29 1.48
N VAL A 4 29.21 -46.20 0.36
CA VAL A 4 28.72 -44.92 -0.19
C VAL A 4 27.60 -44.37 0.68
N SER A 5 26.69 -45.22 1.16
CA SER A 5 25.63 -44.84 2.08
C SER A 5 26.18 -44.34 3.42
N LEU A 6 27.22 -44.95 3.96
CA LEU A 6 27.87 -44.50 5.20
C LEU A 6 28.53 -43.13 5.04
N VAL A 7 29.23 -42.91 3.92
CA VAL A 7 29.86 -41.60 3.62
C VAL A 7 28.79 -40.51 3.48
N LEU A 8 27.68 -40.77 2.77
CA LEU A 8 26.58 -39.81 2.64
C LEU A 8 25.93 -39.44 3.97
N LEU A 9 25.78 -40.41 4.88
CA LEU A 9 25.25 -40.17 6.22
C LEU A 9 26.20 -39.32 7.07
N LEU A 10 27.51 -39.60 7.02
CA LEU A 10 28.52 -38.83 7.76
C LEU A 10 28.60 -37.38 7.26
N VAL A 11 28.57 -37.17 5.94
CA VAL A 11 28.55 -35.82 5.35
C VAL A 11 27.29 -35.07 5.79
N ALA A 12 26.11 -35.69 5.71
CA ALA A 12 24.86 -35.06 6.11
C ALA A 12 24.82 -34.69 7.60
N ALA A 13 25.33 -35.55 8.49
CA ALA A 13 25.46 -35.25 9.92
C ALA A 13 26.39 -34.05 10.17
N SER A 14 27.49 -33.95 9.42
CA SER A 14 28.50 -32.89 9.61
C SER A 14 28.04 -31.51 9.13
N THR A 15 27.16 -31.43 8.13
CA THR A 15 26.74 -30.15 7.52
C THR A 15 25.34 -29.69 7.93
N GLY A 16 24.43 -30.62 8.24
CA GLY A 16 23.02 -30.29 8.53
C GLY A 16 22.48 -30.87 9.83
N GLY A 17 23.35 -31.36 10.71
CA GLY A 17 22.98 -31.91 12.02
C GLY A 17 22.11 -33.18 11.94
N PHE A 18 21.46 -33.51 13.05
CA PHE A 18 20.66 -34.74 13.16
C PHE A 18 19.49 -34.77 12.16
N SER A 19 18.88 -33.62 11.83
CA SER A 19 17.78 -33.56 10.86
C SER A 19 18.22 -34.00 9.46
N ALA A 20 19.35 -33.47 8.97
CA ALA A 20 19.90 -33.87 7.68
C ALA A 20 20.36 -35.35 7.67
N LEU A 21 20.86 -35.86 8.79
CA LEU A 21 21.18 -37.28 8.95
C LEU A 21 19.92 -38.17 8.84
N PHE A 22 18.82 -37.81 9.49
CA PHE A 22 17.58 -38.59 9.43
C PHE A 22 16.92 -38.53 8.05
N MET A 23 16.94 -37.38 7.37
CA MET A 23 16.44 -37.26 6.00
C MET A 23 17.24 -38.12 5.02
N THR A 24 18.57 -38.11 5.12
CA THR A 24 19.41 -38.90 4.23
C THR A 24 19.30 -40.40 4.50
N ALA A 25 19.18 -40.82 5.77
CA ALA A 25 18.89 -42.20 6.13
C ALA A 25 17.53 -42.68 5.61
N SER A 26 16.49 -41.85 5.74
CA SER A 26 15.15 -42.10 5.22
C SER A 26 15.18 -42.30 3.70
N ALA A 27 15.85 -41.41 2.96
CA ALA A 27 15.95 -41.49 1.51
C ALA A 27 16.67 -42.78 1.04
N ILE A 28 17.78 -43.14 1.69
CA ILE A 28 18.52 -44.38 1.38
C ILE A 28 17.66 -45.61 1.66
N GLY A 29 16.92 -45.62 2.78
CA GLY A 29 15.98 -46.69 3.14
C GLY A 29 14.85 -46.84 2.13
N ALA A 30 14.21 -45.73 1.76
CA ALA A 30 13.11 -45.70 0.79
C ALA A 30 13.55 -46.21 -0.59
N LEU A 31 14.67 -45.72 -1.12
CA LEU A 31 15.20 -46.16 -2.41
C LEU A 31 15.59 -47.65 -2.39
N THR A 32 16.17 -48.13 -1.29
CA THR A 32 16.51 -49.54 -1.14
C THR A 32 15.26 -50.43 -1.08
N ALA A 33 14.20 -49.98 -0.42
CA ALA A 33 12.92 -50.69 -0.36
C ALA A 33 12.21 -50.72 -1.72
N ILE A 34 12.18 -49.59 -2.44
CA ILE A 34 11.62 -49.47 -3.79
C ILE A 34 12.36 -50.41 -4.75
N TYR A 35 13.70 -50.47 -4.68
CA TYR A 35 14.48 -51.39 -5.50
C TYR A 35 14.06 -52.85 -5.32
N VAL A 36 13.85 -53.30 -4.07
CA VAL A 36 13.41 -54.67 -3.77
C VAL A 36 11.97 -54.91 -4.24
N LEU A 37 11.08 -53.93 -4.12
CA LEU A 37 9.69 -54.03 -4.59
C LEU A 37 9.62 -54.17 -6.11
N VAL A 38 10.38 -53.35 -6.84
CA VAL A 38 10.39 -53.32 -8.30
C VAL A 38 11.10 -54.54 -8.87
N THR A 39 12.30 -54.86 -8.37
CA THR A 39 13.14 -55.92 -8.98
C THR A 39 12.87 -57.31 -8.42
N GLY A 40 12.27 -57.42 -7.23
CA GLY A 40 12.10 -58.68 -6.50
C GLY A 40 13.39 -59.33 -6.01
N ARG A 41 14.55 -58.67 -6.18
CA ARG A 41 15.86 -59.16 -5.75
C ARG A 41 16.16 -58.72 -4.32
N ARG A 42 16.98 -59.50 -3.61
CA ARG A 42 17.42 -59.13 -2.25
C ARG A 42 18.32 -57.89 -2.32
N SER A 43 18.06 -56.91 -1.47
CA SER A 43 18.94 -55.75 -1.34
C SER A 43 20.19 -56.09 -0.53
N TRP A 44 21.17 -55.20 -0.61
CA TRP A 44 22.36 -55.22 0.23
C TRP A 44 22.04 -55.09 1.74
N ALA A 45 20.88 -54.54 2.08
CA ALA A 45 20.39 -54.38 3.46
C ALA A 45 19.58 -55.60 3.97
N VAL A 46 19.69 -56.76 3.30
CA VAL A 46 19.12 -58.05 3.73
C VAL A 46 17.60 -58.00 3.95
N ILE A 47 16.85 -57.25 3.14
CA ILE A 47 15.37 -57.27 3.17
C ILE A 47 14.90 -58.46 2.33
N PRO A 48 14.35 -59.54 2.93
CA PRO A 48 14.30 -60.84 2.25
C PRO A 48 13.02 -61.06 1.42
N ARG A 49 11.96 -60.25 1.60
CA ARG A 49 10.65 -60.46 0.95
C ARG A 49 9.97 -59.13 0.61
N ARG A 50 9.19 -59.12 -0.49
CA ARG A 50 8.45 -57.93 -0.98
C ARG A 50 7.50 -57.32 0.07
N LYS A 51 6.85 -58.15 0.90
CA LYS A 51 6.00 -57.66 2.00
C LYS A 51 6.80 -56.88 3.05
N VAL A 52 8.01 -57.32 3.36
CA VAL A 52 8.90 -56.63 4.32
C VAL A 52 9.44 -55.33 3.71
N ALA A 53 9.70 -55.31 2.39
CA ALA A 53 10.09 -54.09 1.69
C ALA A 53 8.99 -53.03 1.69
N ALA A 54 7.71 -53.41 1.56
CA ALA A 54 6.59 -52.47 1.66
C ALA A 54 6.49 -51.84 3.06
N VAL A 55 6.66 -52.64 4.13
CA VAL A 55 6.69 -52.14 5.51
C VAL A 55 7.90 -51.23 5.74
N ALA A 56 9.08 -51.60 5.23
CA ALA A 56 10.29 -50.80 5.34
C ALA A 56 10.17 -49.45 4.61
N LEU A 57 9.50 -49.40 3.45
CA LEU A 57 9.22 -48.17 2.74
C LEU A 57 8.31 -47.23 3.55
N GLY A 58 7.24 -47.78 4.15
CA GLY A 58 6.37 -47.03 5.05
C GLY A 58 7.13 -46.46 6.26
N GLY A 59 7.96 -47.28 6.90
CA GLY A 59 8.81 -46.84 8.02
C GLY A 59 9.80 -45.75 7.63
N ALA A 60 10.45 -45.88 6.47
CA ALA A 60 11.39 -44.87 5.98
C ALA A 60 10.72 -43.51 5.75
N ILE A 61 9.52 -43.48 5.16
CA ILE A 61 8.76 -42.25 4.93
C ILE A 61 8.39 -41.57 6.26
N ILE A 62 7.92 -42.34 7.25
CA ILE A 62 7.57 -41.81 8.57
C ILE A 62 8.80 -41.18 9.25
N VAL A 63 9.95 -41.84 9.22
CA VAL A 63 11.20 -41.32 9.80
C VAL A 63 11.65 -40.03 9.10
N GLY A 64 11.48 -39.92 7.78
CA GLY A 64 11.78 -38.69 7.04
C GLY A 64 10.90 -37.51 7.46
N ILE A 65 9.59 -37.74 7.65
CA ILE A 65 8.65 -36.71 8.10
C ILE A 65 9.00 -36.25 9.52
N VAL A 66 9.23 -37.17 10.46
CA VAL A 66 9.57 -36.82 11.85
C VAL A 66 10.94 -36.14 11.96
N GLY A 67 11.94 -36.59 11.18
CA GLY A 67 13.26 -35.97 11.13
C GLY A 67 13.25 -34.53 10.62
N SER A 68 12.22 -34.13 9.87
CA SER A 68 12.04 -32.76 9.35
C SER A 68 11.56 -31.77 10.42
N SER A 69 11.06 -32.24 11.57
CA SER A 69 10.54 -31.39 12.65
C SER A 69 11.57 -31.06 13.73
N LEU A 70 12.79 -31.61 13.65
CA LEU A 70 13.88 -31.35 14.60
C LEU A 70 14.83 -30.27 14.04
N VAL A 71 14.36 -29.02 13.97
CA VAL A 71 15.22 -27.87 13.65
C VAL A 71 15.83 -27.35 14.96
N PRO A 72 17.17 -27.25 15.10
CA PRO A 72 17.77 -26.58 16.24
C PRO A 72 17.51 -25.07 16.13
N ALA A 73 17.12 -24.46 17.25
CA ALA A 73 16.99 -23.02 17.37
C ALA A 73 18.37 -22.36 17.18
N SER A 74 18.51 -21.56 16.12
CA SER A 74 19.64 -20.65 15.99
C SER A 74 19.53 -19.58 17.07
N VAL A 75 20.54 -19.52 17.92
CA VAL A 75 20.71 -18.51 18.96
C VAL A 75 21.11 -17.20 18.29
N GLU A 76 20.28 -16.16 18.43
CA GLU A 76 20.76 -14.78 18.47
C GLU A 76 20.22 -14.13 19.76
N THR A 77 21.19 -13.77 20.58
CA THR A 77 21.11 -13.00 21.81
C THR A 77 20.72 -11.56 21.47
N ASP A 78 19.63 -11.02 22.03
CA ASP A 78 19.75 -9.94 23.02
C ASP A 78 18.40 -9.33 23.48
N LEU A 79 18.30 -9.25 24.80
CA LEU A 79 17.70 -8.21 25.65
C LEU A 79 16.18 -7.95 25.64
N ALA A 80 15.56 -8.50 26.69
CA ALA A 80 14.66 -7.83 27.64
C ALA A 80 13.34 -7.22 27.13
N SER A 81 12.22 -7.86 27.45
CA SER A 81 11.33 -7.35 28.50
C SER A 81 10.20 -8.32 28.81
N THR A 82 10.02 -8.52 30.11
CA THR A 82 8.98 -9.27 30.81
C THR A 82 7.57 -8.84 30.40
N SER A 83 6.70 -9.79 30.06
CA SER A 83 5.32 -9.75 30.58
C SER A 83 4.62 -11.10 30.42
N SER A 84 4.18 -11.60 31.56
CA SER A 84 3.38 -12.80 31.79
C SER A 84 1.96 -12.64 31.25
N GLN A 85 1.35 -13.69 30.68
CA GLN A 85 -0.05 -14.10 30.96
C GLN A 85 -0.45 -15.40 30.22
N PRO A 86 -1.57 -16.07 30.60
CA PRO A 86 -1.53 -17.45 31.02
C PRO A 86 -2.19 -18.43 30.04
N THR A 87 -2.04 -19.70 30.37
CA THR A 87 -2.83 -20.88 29.99
C THR A 87 -4.26 -20.57 29.52
N ALA A 88 -4.59 -21.00 28.29
CA ALA A 88 -5.94 -21.29 27.88
C ALA A 88 -6.01 -22.66 27.20
N THR A 89 -6.66 -23.56 27.93
CA THR A 89 -7.34 -24.81 27.57
C THR A 89 -7.75 -24.96 26.10
N ALA A 90 -7.49 -26.17 25.59
CA ALA A 90 -7.90 -26.66 24.28
C ALA A 90 -9.44 -26.71 24.09
N ILE A 91 -9.89 -26.37 22.88
CA ILE A 91 -11.21 -26.74 22.32
C ILE A 91 -10.93 -27.33 20.90
N PRO A 92 -11.60 -28.43 20.50
CA PRO A 92 -11.26 -29.16 19.28
C PRO A 92 -11.91 -28.58 18.01
N SER A 93 -11.23 -28.85 16.89
CA SER A 93 -11.72 -28.98 15.50
C SER A 93 -12.70 -27.95 14.94
N ALA A 94 -12.17 -27.06 14.10
CA ALA A 94 -12.90 -26.52 12.95
C ALA A 94 -12.48 -27.25 11.66
N THR A 95 -13.49 -27.73 10.94
CA THR A 95 -13.54 -28.24 9.57
C THR A 95 -12.63 -27.48 8.59
N PRO A 96 -12.03 -28.13 7.57
CA PRO A 96 -11.12 -27.48 6.63
C PRO A 96 -11.77 -26.28 5.93
N SER A 97 -11.17 -25.11 6.11
CA SER A 97 -11.47 -23.91 5.33
C SER A 97 -11.14 -24.20 3.85
N PRO A 98 -12.04 -23.89 2.89
CA PRO A 98 -11.73 -24.07 1.48
C PRO A 98 -10.54 -23.18 1.10
N THR A 99 -9.60 -23.77 0.38
CA THR A 99 -8.53 -23.08 -0.37
C THR A 99 -9.08 -21.78 -0.97
N PRO A 100 -8.41 -20.62 -0.79
CA PRO A 100 -8.87 -19.39 -1.42
C PRO A 100 -8.86 -19.61 -2.93
N THR A 101 -10.06 -19.64 -3.52
CA THR A 101 -10.27 -19.48 -4.95
C THR A 101 -9.54 -18.21 -5.38
N PRO A 102 -8.72 -18.23 -6.45
CA PRO A 102 -8.10 -17.01 -6.95
C PRO A 102 -9.21 -15.99 -7.21
N SER A 103 -9.15 -14.87 -6.50
CA SER A 103 -10.08 -13.75 -6.69
C SER A 103 -10.11 -13.44 -8.18
N ALA A 104 -11.28 -13.62 -8.80
CA ALA A 104 -11.49 -13.19 -10.17
C ALA A 104 -11.14 -11.69 -10.24
N PHE A 105 -10.37 -11.31 -11.26
CA PHE A 105 -10.18 -9.92 -11.59
C PHE A 105 -11.57 -9.32 -11.82
N THR A 106 -12.02 -8.44 -10.94
CA THR A 106 -13.12 -7.55 -11.29
C THR A 106 -12.61 -6.63 -12.40
N GLU A 107 -13.04 -6.96 -13.61
CA GLU A 107 -13.17 -6.10 -14.79
C GLU A 107 -13.75 -4.76 -14.32
N GLU A 108 -12.94 -3.71 -14.17
CA GLU A 108 -12.68 -2.71 -15.19
C GLU A 108 -11.64 -1.77 -14.57
N ALA A 109 -10.45 -1.63 -15.19
CA ALA A 109 -9.63 -0.44 -14.89
C ALA A 109 -10.53 0.76 -15.18
N PRO A 110 -10.67 1.77 -14.28
CA PRO A 110 -11.63 2.84 -14.48
C PRO A 110 -11.42 3.40 -15.87
N ALA A 111 -12.43 3.21 -16.73
CA ALA A 111 -12.41 3.67 -18.10
C ALA A 111 -12.05 5.16 -18.07
N ASP A 112 -11.15 5.58 -18.96
CA ASP A 112 -10.86 7.00 -19.15
C ASP A 112 -12.20 7.74 -19.31
N PRO A 113 -12.36 8.88 -18.64
CA PRO A 113 -13.63 9.59 -18.69
C PRO A 113 -13.94 9.94 -20.15
N ALA A 114 -15.22 9.84 -20.53
CA ALA A 114 -15.65 10.20 -21.89
C ALA A 114 -15.39 11.68 -22.21
N THR A 115 -15.33 12.51 -21.16
CA THR A 115 -15.09 13.94 -21.23
C THR A 115 -14.00 14.32 -20.23
N THR A 116 -13.01 15.10 -20.66
CA THR A 116 -11.99 15.65 -19.77
C THR A 116 -12.63 16.67 -18.83
N THR A 117 -12.31 16.56 -17.54
CA THR A 117 -12.86 17.43 -16.50
C THR A 117 -11.70 18.16 -15.83
N PRO A 118 -11.67 19.50 -15.84
CA PRO A 118 -10.63 20.24 -15.16
C PRO A 118 -10.79 20.12 -13.64
N ALA A 119 -9.69 20.30 -12.90
CA ALA A 119 -9.77 20.44 -11.45
C ALA A 119 -10.61 21.68 -11.06
N SER A 120 -11.44 21.53 -10.03
CA SER A 120 -12.32 22.62 -9.53
C SER A 120 -11.55 23.76 -8.85
N GLU A 121 -10.34 23.50 -8.37
CA GLU A 121 -9.46 24.47 -7.73
C GLU A 121 -8.09 24.36 -8.38
N ALA A 122 -7.34 25.47 -8.46
CA ALA A 122 -6.00 25.46 -9.02
C ALA A 122 -5.12 24.46 -8.26
N ALA A 123 -4.47 23.58 -9.01
CA ALA A 123 -3.53 22.63 -8.44
C ALA A 123 -2.45 23.36 -7.61
N SER A 124 -2.00 22.74 -6.53
CA SER A 124 -0.98 23.28 -5.64
C SER A 124 -0.19 22.15 -4.99
N ILE A 125 1.08 22.40 -4.72
CA ILE A 125 1.98 21.45 -4.06
C ILE A 125 2.54 22.07 -2.79
N VAL A 126 3.10 21.26 -1.88
CA VAL A 126 3.64 21.74 -0.60
C VAL A 126 5.02 22.37 -0.78
N LEU A 127 5.79 21.97 -1.80
CA LEU A 127 7.08 22.57 -2.12
C LEU A 127 6.98 23.59 -3.25
N THR A 128 7.34 24.84 -2.96
CA THR A 128 7.52 25.88 -3.99
C THR A 128 8.89 25.79 -4.68
N ASP A 129 9.84 25.04 -4.11
CA ASP A 129 11.23 24.96 -4.59
C ASP A 129 11.62 23.53 -4.98
N THR A 130 11.73 23.27 -6.28
CA THR A 130 12.18 21.99 -6.84
C THR A 130 13.67 21.73 -6.57
N ALA A 131 14.47 22.73 -6.21
CA ALA A 131 15.89 22.55 -5.84
C ALA A 131 16.07 21.64 -4.62
N ALA A 132 15.05 21.51 -3.76
CA ALA A 132 15.05 20.55 -2.66
C ALA A 132 15.17 19.08 -3.12
N THR A 133 14.82 18.79 -4.38
CA THR A 133 14.99 17.46 -5.00
C THR A 133 16.27 17.33 -5.81
N ASP A 134 17.11 18.36 -5.91
CA ASP A 134 18.41 18.31 -6.59
C ASP A 134 19.49 17.64 -5.71
N THR A 135 19.17 16.48 -5.16
CA THR A 135 20.07 15.69 -4.30
C THR A 135 19.91 14.19 -4.58
N THR A 136 20.70 13.35 -3.92
CA THR A 136 20.52 11.89 -3.99
C THR A 136 19.27 11.49 -3.20
N ALA A 137 18.60 10.42 -3.62
CA ALA A 137 17.42 9.93 -2.93
C ALA A 137 17.71 9.57 -1.46
N ILE A 138 18.91 9.07 -1.16
CA ILE A 138 19.31 8.72 0.21
C ILE A 138 19.50 9.97 1.08
N ALA A 139 20.02 11.06 0.52
CA ALA A 139 20.14 12.33 1.22
C ALA A 139 18.75 12.97 1.44
N LEU A 140 17.85 12.89 0.46
CA LEU A 140 16.48 13.37 0.60
C LEU A 140 15.68 12.54 1.63
N LEU A 141 15.90 11.22 1.68
CA LEU A 141 15.27 10.36 2.68
C LEU A 141 15.61 10.82 4.11
N ALA A 142 16.85 11.25 4.35
CA ALA A 142 17.29 11.72 5.66
C ALA A 142 16.59 13.00 6.14
N THR A 143 15.93 13.75 5.24
CA THR A 143 15.15 14.94 5.60
C THR A 143 13.68 14.62 5.87
N LEU A 144 13.20 13.42 5.50
CA LEU A 144 11.81 13.04 5.71
C LEU A 144 11.55 12.79 7.19
N THR A 145 10.41 13.27 7.67
CA THR A 145 9.95 12.94 9.01
C THR A 145 9.67 11.45 9.11
N VAL A 146 10.07 10.82 10.23
CA VAL A 146 9.76 9.42 10.53
C VAL A 146 8.72 9.35 11.65
N LYS A 147 7.53 8.81 11.35
CA LYS A 147 6.38 8.70 12.27
C LYS A 147 5.56 7.44 11.98
N GLY A 148 4.79 6.97 12.98
CA GLY A 148 3.82 5.90 12.79
C GLY A 148 2.71 6.26 11.79
N ARG A 149 1.95 5.25 11.34
CA ARG A 149 0.77 5.48 10.48
C ARG A 149 -0.33 6.18 11.29
N ALA A 150 -0.93 7.21 10.71
CA ALA A 150 -2.19 7.76 11.19
C ALA A 150 -3.36 6.80 10.89
N PRO A 151 -4.50 6.90 11.58
CA PRO A 151 -5.69 6.12 11.27
C PRO A 151 -6.15 6.31 9.81
N LYS A 152 -6.72 5.25 9.23
CA LYS A 152 -7.37 5.28 7.90
C LYS A 152 -8.79 5.86 7.94
N THR A 153 -9.29 6.23 9.11
CA THR A 153 -10.62 6.83 9.30
C THR A 153 -10.81 8.03 8.37
N GLY A 154 -11.99 8.13 7.74
CA GLY A 154 -12.34 9.21 6.83
C GLY A 154 -11.69 9.13 5.44
N TYR A 155 -10.89 8.11 5.14
CA TYR A 155 -10.36 7.91 3.80
C TYR A 155 -11.47 7.54 2.81
N ASP A 156 -11.78 8.47 1.92
CA ASP A 156 -12.51 8.22 0.68
C ASP A 156 -11.60 8.57 -0.49
N ARG A 157 -11.33 7.61 -1.38
CA ARG A 157 -10.43 7.79 -2.51
C ARG A 157 -10.92 8.94 -3.41
N SER A 158 -12.18 8.92 -3.82
CA SER A 158 -12.71 9.89 -4.78
C SER A 158 -13.03 11.21 -4.09
N GLY A 159 -13.68 11.19 -2.93
CA GLY A 159 -13.99 12.42 -2.18
C GLY A 159 -12.74 13.15 -1.70
N SER A 160 -11.70 12.44 -1.25
CA SER A 160 -10.51 13.09 -0.69
C SER A 160 -9.50 13.50 -1.75
N PHE A 161 -9.41 12.81 -2.89
CA PHE A 161 -8.38 13.06 -3.92
C PHE A 161 -8.95 13.53 -5.26
N GLY A 162 -10.27 13.70 -5.35
CA GLY A 162 -10.97 14.03 -6.58
C GLY A 162 -11.30 12.81 -7.43
N THR A 163 -12.16 13.02 -8.41
CA THR A 163 -12.48 12.01 -9.43
C THR A 163 -11.21 11.58 -10.15
N ALA A 164 -11.13 10.30 -10.50
CA ALA A 164 -9.98 9.80 -11.24
C ALA A 164 -9.85 10.49 -12.60
N TRP A 165 -8.60 10.75 -13.02
CA TRP A 165 -8.25 11.22 -14.36
C TRP A 165 -8.78 12.64 -14.66
N LEU A 166 -8.55 13.57 -13.73
CA LEU A 166 -8.79 14.99 -14.00
C LEU A 166 -7.75 15.52 -15.02
N ASP A 167 -8.13 16.55 -15.74
CA ASP A 167 -7.21 17.38 -16.53
C ASP A 167 -6.68 18.49 -15.61
N VAL A 168 -5.57 18.19 -14.93
CA VAL A 168 -5.03 19.06 -13.87
C VAL A 168 -4.04 20.09 -14.39
N ASP A 169 -3.47 19.88 -15.58
CA ASP A 169 -2.58 20.84 -16.25
C ASP A 169 -3.30 21.67 -17.32
N GLN A 170 -4.59 21.41 -17.55
CA GLN A 170 -5.47 22.10 -18.50
C GLN A 170 -4.97 22.01 -19.94
N ASN A 171 -4.27 20.93 -20.28
CA ASN A 171 -3.77 20.70 -21.63
C ASN A 171 -4.84 20.11 -22.58
N GLY A 172 -6.02 19.76 -22.05
CA GLY A 172 -7.15 19.17 -22.77
C GLY A 172 -7.16 17.63 -22.76
N CYS A 173 -6.21 16.99 -22.09
CA CYS A 173 -6.09 15.55 -21.91
C CYS A 173 -6.38 15.17 -20.45
N ASP A 174 -7.02 14.02 -20.24
CA ASP A 174 -7.07 13.46 -18.90
C ASP A 174 -5.71 12.91 -18.49
N THR A 175 -5.42 12.97 -17.18
CA THR A 175 -4.16 12.51 -16.61
C THR A 175 -3.79 11.08 -17.03
N ARG A 176 -4.77 10.17 -17.22
CA ARG A 176 -4.45 8.79 -17.64
C ARG A 176 -3.84 8.77 -19.03
N ASN A 177 -4.41 9.51 -19.97
CA ASN A 177 -3.87 9.62 -21.32
C ASN A 177 -2.51 10.31 -21.36
N ASP A 178 -2.25 11.28 -20.47
CA ASP A 178 -0.92 11.87 -20.34
C ASP A 178 0.13 10.84 -19.89
N ILE A 179 -0.19 10.04 -18.87
CA ILE A 179 0.73 9.01 -18.38
C ILE A 179 0.91 7.89 -19.42
N LEU A 180 -0.16 7.47 -20.11
CA LEU A 180 -0.03 6.49 -21.19
C LEU A 180 0.82 7.04 -22.34
N ALA A 181 0.65 8.30 -22.72
CA ALA A 181 1.45 8.92 -23.78
C ALA A 181 2.93 9.06 -23.39
N ARG A 182 3.21 9.32 -22.11
CA ARG A 182 4.57 9.42 -21.57
C ARG A 182 5.27 8.07 -21.49
N ASP A 183 4.58 7.04 -20.99
CA ASP A 183 5.20 5.78 -20.59
C ASP A 183 5.14 4.68 -21.66
N LEU A 184 4.20 4.77 -22.61
CA LEU A 184 4.13 3.82 -23.72
C LEU A 184 5.03 4.27 -24.89
N THR A 185 5.57 3.29 -25.58
CA THR A 185 6.33 3.48 -26.83
C THR A 185 5.48 3.15 -28.05
N GLY A 186 5.74 3.83 -29.17
CA GLY A 186 5.04 3.57 -30.44
C GLY A 186 3.53 3.79 -30.37
N THR A 187 3.08 4.85 -29.68
CA THR A 187 1.66 5.08 -29.42
C THR A 187 0.90 5.52 -30.66
N VAL A 188 -0.32 4.99 -30.83
CA VAL A 188 -1.32 5.55 -31.76
C VAL A 188 -2.40 6.25 -30.92
N LYS A 189 -2.78 7.47 -31.31
CA LYS A 189 -3.79 8.28 -30.60
C LYS A 189 -5.01 8.56 -31.48
N SER A 190 -6.16 8.71 -30.85
CA SER A 190 -7.36 9.33 -31.42
C SER A 190 -7.41 10.79 -30.98
N GLY A 191 -7.42 11.72 -31.93
CA GLY A 191 -7.20 13.14 -31.62
C GLY A 191 -5.83 13.36 -30.96
N ASN A 192 -5.74 14.36 -30.10
CA ASN A 192 -4.45 14.76 -29.50
C ASN A 192 -4.10 13.96 -28.22
N CYS A 193 -5.11 13.46 -27.51
CA CYS A 193 -4.96 12.91 -26.17
C CYS A 193 -5.09 11.39 -26.12
N ARG A 194 -6.17 10.86 -26.70
CA ARG A 194 -6.63 9.51 -26.36
C ARG A 194 -5.74 8.42 -26.94
N VAL A 195 -4.91 7.79 -26.12
CA VAL A 195 -4.02 6.71 -26.53
C VAL A 195 -4.85 5.46 -26.83
N LEU A 196 -4.82 4.98 -28.08
CA LEU A 196 -5.51 3.77 -28.52
C LEU A 196 -4.62 2.54 -28.40
N THR A 197 -3.34 2.67 -28.75
CA THR A 197 -2.38 1.57 -28.68
C THR A 197 -1.00 2.07 -28.27
N GLY A 198 -0.14 1.14 -27.84
CA GLY A 198 1.27 1.38 -27.55
C GLY A 198 1.91 0.13 -26.96
N THR A 199 3.20 0.19 -26.66
CA THR A 199 3.91 -0.89 -25.95
C THR A 199 4.50 -0.35 -24.66
N LEU A 200 4.09 -0.94 -23.54
CA LEU A 200 4.61 -0.64 -22.21
C LEU A 200 5.94 -1.39 -21.99
N PRO A 201 7.07 -0.70 -21.78
CA PRO A 201 8.26 -1.30 -21.19
C PRO A 201 8.03 -1.48 -19.67
N GLY A 202 7.46 -2.61 -19.24
CA GLY A 202 6.96 -2.79 -17.87
C GLY A 202 8.01 -2.61 -16.78
N PRO A 203 7.98 -1.51 -16.00
CA PRO A 203 9.06 -1.19 -15.07
C PRO A 203 9.09 -2.13 -13.86
N TYR A 204 7.93 -2.67 -13.45
CA TYR A 204 7.85 -3.54 -12.28
C TYR A 204 8.26 -4.99 -12.55
N THR A 205 8.08 -5.46 -13.78
CA THR A 205 8.25 -6.87 -14.15
C THR A 205 9.33 -7.11 -15.20
N GLY A 206 9.79 -6.06 -15.88
CA GLY A 206 10.66 -6.14 -17.05
C GLY A 206 9.96 -6.66 -18.31
N LYS A 207 8.67 -7.01 -18.23
CA LYS A 207 7.92 -7.56 -19.37
C LYS A 207 7.36 -6.44 -20.24
N LYS A 208 7.40 -6.63 -21.55
CA LYS A 208 6.69 -5.76 -22.49
C LYS A 208 5.22 -6.15 -22.56
N ILE A 209 4.33 -5.16 -22.53
CA ILE A 209 2.89 -5.36 -22.70
C ILE A 209 2.42 -4.55 -23.90
N HIS A 210 1.81 -5.22 -24.87
CA HIS A 210 1.16 -4.54 -25.99
C HIS A 210 -0.20 -4.06 -25.54
N PHE A 211 -0.33 -2.75 -25.40
CA PHE A 211 -1.57 -2.09 -25.03
C PHE A 211 -2.39 -1.83 -26.29
N VAL A 212 -3.62 -2.30 -26.26
CA VAL A 212 -4.70 -1.98 -27.19
C VAL A 212 -5.92 -1.66 -26.35
N ARG A 213 -6.35 -0.41 -26.39
CA ARG A 213 -7.50 0.08 -25.66
C ARG A 213 -8.72 -0.80 -25.94
N GLY A 214 -9.31 -1.32 -24.87
CA GLY A 214 -10.45 -2.21 -24.91
C GLY A 214 -10.39 -3.24 -23.80
N THR A 215 -11.40 -4.08 -23.71
CA THR A 215 -11.57 -5.08 -22.63
C THR A 215 -10.40 -6.07 -22.55
N SER A 216 -9.71 -6.33 -23.66
CA SER A 216 -8.66 -7.36 -23.73
C SER A 216 -7.36 -6.98 -23.01
N THR A 217 -6.92 -5.72 -23.09
CA THR A 217 -5.60 -5.32 -22.55
C THR A 217 -5.61 -4.08 -21.69
N SER A 218 -6.71 -3.32 -21.62
CA SER A 218 -6.78 -2.13 -20.75
C SER A 218 -6.56 -2.47 -19.28
N SER A 219 -7.01 -3.64 -18.82
CA SER A 219 -6.79 -4.11 -17.44
C SER A 219 -5.35 -4.58 -17.18
N LEU A 220 -4.60 -4.92 -18.24
CA LEU A 220 -3.20 -5.33 -18.15
C LEU A 220 -2.26 -4.13 -17.95
N VAL A 221 -2.68 -2.93 -18.35
CA VAL A 221 -1.93 -1.68 -18.13
C VAL A 221 -2.73 -0.75 -17.23
N GLN A 222 -2.27 -0.65 -15.98
CA GLN A 222 -2.85 0.26 -14.99
C GLN A 222 -1.90 1.44 -14.77
N ILE A 223 -2.47 2.57 -14.33
CA ILE A 223 -1.66 3.68 -13.82
C ILE A 223 -1.60 3.53 -12.31
N ASP A 224 -0.42 3.23 -11.78
CA ASP A 224 -0.17 3.11 -10.35
C ASP A 224 0.09 4.48 -9.73
N HIS A 225 -0.44 4.65 -8.52
CA HIS A 225 0.02 5.66 -7.57
C HIS A 225 1.21 5.05 -6.81
N VAL A 226 2.43 5.43 -7.21
CA VAL A 226 3.69 4.86 -6.70
C VAL A 226 3.74 4.92 -5.17
N VAL A 227 3.33 6.05 -4.58
CA VAL A 227 2.80 6.12 -3.21
C VAL A 227 1.28 5.99 -3.28
N SER A 228 0.72 4.88 -2.79
CA SER A 228 -0.73 4.67 -2.87
C SER A 228 -1.50 5.78 -2.13
N LEU A 229 -2.68 6.16 -2.63
CA LEU A 229 -3.46 7.23 -2.01
C LEU A 229 -3.88 6.89 -0.56
N SER A 230 -4.12 5.61 -0.25
CA SER A 230 -4.38 5.19 1.13
C SER A 230 -3.13 5.21 2.00
N ASN A 231 -1.94 4.95 1.43
CA ASN A 231 -0.68 5.10 2.13
C ASN A 231 -0.48 6.59 2.47
N ALA A 232 -0.59 7.46 1.46
CA ALA A 232 -0.46 8.89 1.60
C ALA A 232 -1.41 9.46 2.66
N TRP A 233 -2.68 9.01 2.69
CA TRP A 233 -3.65 9.40 3.73
C TRP A 233 -3.16 9.11 5.14
N GLN A 234 -2.59 7.93 5.36
CA GLN A 234 -2.07 7.51 6.66
C GLN A 234 -0.69 8.09 6.96
N THR A 235 -0.03 8.73 5.99
CA THR A 235 1.30 9.32 6.13
C THR A 235 1.36 10.82 5.81
N GLY A 236 0.24 11.54 5.92
CA GLY A 236 0.21 13.00 5.93
C GLY A 236 -0.78 13.70 5.02
N ALA A 237 -1.39 13.00 4.06
CA ALA A 237 -2.33 13.63 3.13
C ALA A 237 -3.62 14.16 3.81
N GLN A 238 -3.90 13.74 5.05
CA GLN A 238 -4.94 14.33 5.90
C GLN A 238 -4.71 15.82 6.20
N GLN A 239 -3.45 16.27 6.21
CA GLN A 239 -3.08 17.65 6.51
C GLN A 239 -3.00 18.53 5.27
N LEU A 240 -3.11 17.92 4.08
CA LEU A 240 -3.11 18.63 2.81
C LEU A 240 -4.46 19.34 2.59
N SER A 241 -4.44 20.44 1.84
CA SER A 241 -5.66 21.00 1.29
C SER A 241 -6.28 20.04 0.27
N GLN A 242 -7.55 20.26 -0.10
CA GLN A 242 -8.20 19.48 -1.15
C GLN A 242 -7.44 19.59 -2.49
N ALA A 243 -7.08 20.81 -2.91
CA ALA A 243 -6.29 21.03 -4.12
C ALA A 243 -4.93 20.29 -4.10
N GLN A 244 -4.26 20.23 -2.94
CA GLN A 244 -3.00 19.50 -2.80
C GLN A 244 -3.18 17.99 -2.91
N ARG A 245 -4.26 17.43 -2.36
CA ARG A 245 -4.58 16.00 -2.55
C ARG A 245 -4.93 15.68 -4.00
N VAL A 246 -5.70 16.53 -4.67
CA VAL A 246 -5.97 16.40 -6.11
C VAL A 246 -4.67 16.45 -6.91
N SER A 247 -3.76 17.35 -6.56
CA SER A 247 -2.44 17.44 -7.20
C SER A 247 -1.63 16.16 -6.98
N LEU A 248 -1.52 15.66 -5.75
CA LEU A 248 -0.83 14.41 -5.43
C LEU A 248 -1.38 13.20 -6.19
N ALA A 249 -2.69 13.17 -6.44
CA ALA A 249 -3.33 12.08 -7.16
C ALA A 249 -3.15 12.14 -8.69
N ASN A 250 -2.78 13.30 -9.23
CA ASN A 250 -2.64 13.50 -10.68
C ASN A 250 -1.22 13.87 -11.12
N ASP A 251 -0.28 14.05 -10.18
CA ASP A 251 1.11 14.37 -10.49
C ASP A 251 1.83 13.18 -11.18
N PRO A 252 2.40 13.37 -12.39
CA PRO A 252 3.23 12.37 -13.06
C PRO A 252 4.42 11.85 -12.23
N LEU A 253 4.89 12.58 -11.22
CA LEU A 253 5.86 12.10 -10.25
C LEU A 253 5.32 10.92 -9.44
N ASN A 254 4.03 10.94 -9.07
CA ASN A 254 3.38 9.87 -8.34
C ASN A 254 2.70 8.84 -9.24
N LEU A 255 2.59 9.09 -10.55
CA LEU A 255 1.90 8.22 -11.51
C LEU A 255 2.84 7.48 -12.45
N LEU A 256 2.57 6.19 -12.68
CA LEU A 256 3.35 5.34 -13.57
C LEU A 256 2.49 4.28 -14.25
N ALA A 257 2.59 4.11 -15.57
CA ALA A 257 1.98 2.98 -16.27
C ALA A 257 2.73 1.68 -15.94
N VAL A 258 2.01 0.66 -15.49
CA VAL A 258 2.57 -0.61 -14.99
C VAL A 258 1.71 -1.83 -15.33
N ASP A 259 2.28 -3.02 -15.14
CA ASP A 259 1.55 -4.30 -15.21
C ASP A 259 0.43 -4.35 -14.15
N GLY A 260 -0.81 -4.51 -14.61
CA GLY A 260 -2.01 -4.41 -13.78
C GLY A 260 -2.06 -5.45 -12.65
N ARG A 261 -1.65 -6.69 -12.89
CA ARG A 261 -1.64 -7.72 -11.85
C ARG A 261 -0.62 -7.45 -10.76
N THR A 262 0.56 -7.02 -11.18
CA THR A 262 1.63 -6.63 -10.25
C THR A 262 1.19 -5.44 -9.40
N ASN A 263 0.49 -4.48 -9.99
CA ASN A 263 -0.09 -3.34 -9.27
C ASN A 263 -1.20 -3.75 -8.29
N SER A 264 -2.12 -4.63 -8.70
CA SER A 264 -3.14 -5.17 -7.78
C SER A 264 -2.51 -5.92 -6.60
N SER A 265 -1.39 -6.62 -6.81
CA SER A 265 -0.63 -7.27 -5.74
C SER A 265 0.08 -6.28 -4.80
N LYS A 266 0.45 -5.08 -5.27
CA LYS A 266 1.01 -4.01 -4.43
C LYS A 266 -0.03 -3.47 -3.46
N GLY A 267 -1.24 -3.22 -3.95
CA GLY A 267 -2.32 -2.62 -3.15
C GLY A 267 -1.87 -1.31 -2.48
N ASP A 268 -2.06 -1.23 -1.17
CA ASP A 268 -1.67 -0.08 -0.33
C ASP A 268 -0.26 -0.22 0.31
N GLY A 269 0.53 -1.20 -0.15
CA GLY A 269 1.87 -1.48 0.35
C GLY A 269 2.82 -0.30 0.20
N ASP A 270 3.63 -0.09 1.23
CA ASP A 270 4.83 0.76 1.20
C ASP A 270 6.08 -0.04 0.83
N THR A 271 7.23 0.61 0.79
CA THR A 271 8.53 -0.02 0.50
C THR A 271 8.88 -1.17 1.47
N ALA A 272 8.37 -1.15 2.71
CA ALA A 272 8.64 -2.21 3.68
C ALA A 272 7.85 -3.49 3.38
N THR A 273 6.65 -3.34 2.84
CA THR A 273 5.69 -4.42 2.63
C THR A 273 5.67 -4.92 1.18
N TRP A 274 6.07 -4.08 0.22
CA TRP A 274 6.09 -4.43 -1.18
C TRP A 274 7.21 -3.72 -1.97
N LEU A 275 7.85 -4.47 -2.87
CA LEU A 275 8.85 -3.95 -3.82
C LEU A 275 8.62 -4.59 -5.19
N PRO A 276 8.91 -3.87 -6.29
CA PRO A 276 8.83 -4.44 -7.63
C PRO A 276 9.62 -5.75 -7.75
N PRO A 277 9.06 -6.78 -8.41
CA PRO A 277 9.78 -8.03 -8.70
C PRO A 277 11.08 -7.81 -9.47
N MET A 278 11.10 -6.83 -10.40
CA MET A 278 12.30 -6.43 -11.12
C MET A 278 13.27 -5.68 -10.19
N LYS A 279 14.26 -6.39 -9.66
CA LYS A 279 15.25 -5.84 -8.72
C LYS A 279 15.99 -4.62 -9.26
N ALA A 280 16.33 -4.64 -10.55
CA ALA A 280 17.04 -3.54 -11.21
C ALA A 280 16.27 -2.20 -11.20
N TYR A 281 14.94 -2.23 -11.03
CA TYR A 281 14.12 -1.03 -10.98
C TYR A 281 13.90 -0.49 -9.55
N ARG A 282 14.34 -1.21 -8.51
CA ARG A 282 13.99 -0.87 -7.12
C ARG A 282 14.58 0.47 -6.65
N CYS A 283 15.77 0.84 -7.13
CA CYS A 283 16.37 2.15 -6.82
C CYS A 283 15.50 3.30 -7.31
N ALA A 284 15.17 3.31 -8.61
CA ALA A 284 14.27 4.30 -9.21
C ALA A 284 12.87 4.31 -8.53
N TYR A 285 12.33 3.14 -8.20
CA TYR A 285 11.04 3.03 -7.50
C TYR A 285 11.08 3.69 -6.10
N VAL A 286 12.13 3.42 -5.32
CA VAL A 286 12.32 3.99 -3.98
C VAL A 286 12.60 5.49 -4.07
N ALA A 287 13.48 5.92 -4.99
CA ALA A 287 13.78 7.33 -5.22
C ALA A 287 12.51 8.12 -5.56
N ARG A 288 11.64 7.57 -6.43
CA ARG A 288 10.35 8.18 -6.76
C ARG A 288 9.42 8.29 -5.55
N GLN A 289 9.30 7.27 -4.71
CA GLN A 289 8.49 7.37 -3.49
C GLN A 289 9.00 8.45 -2.53
N ILE A 290 10.32 8.52 -2.33
CA ILE A 290 10.95 9.55 -1.48
C ILE A 290 10.65 10.94 -2.05
N SER A 291 10.81 11.13 -3.36
CA SER A 291 10.48 12.38 -4.04
C SER A 291 9.02 12.78 -3.84
N VAL A 292 8.07 11.86 -4.06
CA VAL A 292 6.64 12.14 -3.82
C VAL A 292 6.42 12.56 -2.36
N LYS A 293 6.98 11.83 -1.41
CA LYS A 293 6.79 12.14 0.01
C LYS A 293 7.39 13.49 0.38
N ALA A 294 8.57 13.82 -0.15
CA ALA A 294 9.18 15.13 0.03
C ALA A 294 8.32 16.25 -0.57
N THR A 295 7.92 16.14 -1.85
CA THR A 295 7.14 17.16 -2.58
C THR A 295 5.81 17.51 -1.90
N TYR A 296 5.17 16.54 -1.24
CA TYR A 296 3.88 16.69 -0.59
C TYR A 296 3.95 16.71 0.94
N GLY A 297 5.14 16.83 1.53
CA GLY A 297 5.30 16.89 3.00
C GLY A 297 4.78 15.65 3.74
N LEU A 298 4.78 14.49 3.09
CA LEU A 298 4.39 13.22 3.68
C LEU A 298 5.55 12.64 4.50
N TRP A 299 5.24 11.88 5.54
CA TRP A 299 6.24 11.16 6.32
C TRP A 299 6.41 9.71 5.87
N VAL A 300 7.47 9.07 6.37
CA VAL A 300 7.69 7.62 6.25
C VAL A 300 7.51 6.96 7.62
N THR A 301 7.14 5.69 7.61
CA THR A 301 7.21 4.87 8.83
C THR A 301 8.64 4.39 9.08
N GLN A 302 8.97 3.99 10.32
CA GLN A 302 10.30 3.44 10.60
C GLN A 302 10.62 2.23 9.72
N PRO A 303 9.74 1.21 9.58
CA PRO A 303 10.02 0.07 8.69
C PRO A 303 10.20 0.49 7.22
N GLU A 304 9.42 1.46 6.75
CA GLU A 304 9.51 2.00 5.40
C GLU A 304 10.85 2.71 5.17
N HIS A 305 11.25 3.59 6.10
CA HIS A 305 12.53 4.29 6.07
C HIS A 305 13.69 3.28 5.98
N ASP A 306 13.71 2.28 6.88
CA ASP A 306 14.78 1.28 6.91
C ASP A 306 14.83 0.46 5.61
N ALA A 307 13.67 0.13 5.04
CA ALA A 307 13.59 -0.57 3.76
C ALA A 307 14.11 0.29 2.61
N MET A 308 13.76 1.57 2.56
CA MET A 308 14.27 2.52 1.58
C MET A 308 15.80 2.67 1.70
N THR A 309 16.33 2.83 2.91
CA THR A 309 17.79 2.90 3.17
C THR A 309 18.51 1.65 2.69
N ARG A 310 17.99 0.45 2.99
CA ARG A 310 18.61 -0.82 2.55
C ARG A 310 18.68 -0.93 1.03
N ILE A 311 17.64 -0.49 0.31
CA ILE A 311 17.65 -0.50 -1.16
C ILE A 311 18.65 0.51 -1.70
N LEU A 312 18.65 1.75 -1.18
CA LEU A 312 19.50 2.82 -1.67
C LEU A 312 20.99 2.66 -1.32
N THR A 313 21.33 1.85 -0.33
CA THR A 313 22.73 1.52 -0.03
C THR A 313 23.40 0.78 -1.20
N ALA A 314 22.62 0.03 -2.00
CA ALA A 314 23.12 -0.61 -3.22
C ALA A 314 23.25 0.34 -4.43
N CYS A 315 22.74 1.57 -4.32
CA CYS A 315 22.70 2.58 -5.37
C CYS A 315 22.74 4.01 -4.78
N PRO A 316 23.84 4.39 -4.10
CA PRO A 316 23.93 5.63 -3.33
C PRO A 316 23.83 6.90 -4.19
N ASP A 317 24.16 6.79 -5.48
CA ASP A 317 24.14 7.89 -6.45
C ASP A 317 22.77 8.06 -7.12
N GLU A 318 21.78 7.22 -6.82
CA GLU A 318 20.42 7.35 -7.35
C GLU A 318 19.86 8.74 -6.99
N ARG A 319 19.47 9.51 -8.01
CA ARG A 319 19.00 10.89 -7.85
C ARG A 319 17.54 10.92 -7.44
N ALA A 320 17.19 11.89 -6.60
CA ALA A 320 15.78 12.23 -6.42
C ALA A 320 15.21 12.83 -7.71
N MET A 321 13.91 12.67 -7.90
CA MET A 321 13.16 13.18 -9.04
C MET A 321 12.40 14.45 -8.64
N ALA A 322 12.38 15.44 -9.53
CA ALA A 322 11.51 16.60 -9.41
C ALA A 322 10.15 16.32 -10.07
N SER A 323 9.10 16.95 -9.56
CA SER A 323 7.83 16.98 -10.26
C SER A 323 7.93 17.87 -11.51
N ALA A 324 7.50 17.35 -12.65
CA ALA A 324 7.33 18.14 -13.87
C ALA A 324 5.95 18.84 -13.90
N PHE A 325 5.07 18.49 -12.95
CA PHE A 325 3.80 19.15 -12.76
C PHE A 325 4.06 20.45 -11.98
N ALA A 326 4.27 21.53 -12.74
CA ALA A 326 4.33 22.88 -12.22
C ALA A 326 2.93 23.50 -12.35
N PRO A 327 2.03 23.33 -11.36
CA PRO A 327 0.82 24.14 -11.37
C PRO A 327 1.24 25.61 -11.34
N ALA A 328 0.52 26.47 -12.05
CA ALA A 328 0.81 27.90 -12.06
C ALA A 328 0.99 28.39 -10.62
N PRO A 329 2.08 29.12 -10.29
CA PRO A 329 2.29 29.60 -8.94
C PRO A 329 1.10 30.48 -8.57
N VAL A 330 0.26 30.02 -7.63
CA VAL A 330 -0.60 30.94 -6.91
C VAL A 330 0.35 31.75 -6.06
N VAL A 331 0.74 32.92 -6.57
CA VAL A 331 1.33 33.97 -5.76
C VAL A 331 0.28 34.26 -4.71
N VAL A 332 0.39 33.65 -3.53
CA VAL A 332 -0.16 34.27 -2.34
C VAL A 332 0.62 35.57 -2.27
N ALA A 333 0.03 36.65 -2.78
CA ALA A 333 0.55 37.99 -2.53
C ALA A 333 0.84 37.99 -1.03
N PRO A 334 2.07 38.32 -0.59
CA PRO A 334 2.31 38.44 0.83
C PRO A 334 1.18 39.30 1.35
N VAL A 335 0.42 38.78 2.33
CA VAL A 335 -0.51 39.63 3.08
C VAL A 335 0.35 40.81 3.45
N ALA A 336 0.06 41.96 2.83
CA ALA A 336 0.79 43.18 3.11
C ALA A 336 0.56 43.39 4.59
N VAL A 337 1.52 42.99 5.42
CA VAL A 337 1.60 43.43 6.78
C VAL A 337 1.78 44.92 6.62
N ALA A 338 0.68 45.66 6.77
CA ALA A 338 0.71 47.10 6.75
C ALA A 338 1.85 47.50 7.69
N PRO A 339 2.83 48.30 7.22
CA PRO A 339 3.96 48.65 8.06
C PRO A 339 3.41 49.26 9.34
N VAL A 340 3.79 48.66 10.48
CA VAL A 340 3.63 49.30 11.78
C VAL A 340 4.30 50.67 11.64
N PRO A 341 3.57 51.80 11.81
CA PRO A 341 4.16 53.11 11.58
C PRO A 341 5.29 53.32 12.60
N VAL A 342 6.51 53.40 12.07
CA VAL A 342 7.71 53.75 12.84
C VAL A 342 7.63 55.23 13.19
N ALA A 343 7.83 55.50 14.48
CA ALA A 343 7.84 56.78 15.18
C ALA A 343 8.19 58.02 14.35
N ALA A 344 7.26 58.97 14.29
CA ALA A 344 7.55 60.36 13.96
C ALA A 344 8.03 61.12 15.22
N VAL A 345 9.02 61.97 14.99
CA VAL A 345 9.69 62.93 15.89
C VAL A 345 8.68 63.81 16.69
N PRO A 346 8.97 64.20 17.95
CA PRO A 346 7.99 64.78 18.85
C PRO A 346 7.58 66.21 18.48
N VAL A 347 6.26 66.45 18.47
CA VAL A 347 5.62 67.78 18.42
C VAL A 347 5.30 68.20 19.86
N PRO A 348 5.47 69.47 20.27
CA PRO A 348 5.35 69.88 21.67
C PRO A 348 3.92 69.70 22.20
N VAL A 349 3.87 69.17 23.42
CA VAL A 349 2.66 68.82 24.18
C VAL A 349 1.88 70.08 24.57
N VAL A 350 0.68 70.24 24.03
CA VAL A 350 -0.37 71.05 24.64
C VAL A 350 -1.10 70.16 25.64
N VAL A 351 -1.05 70.53 26.92
CA VAL A 351 -1.69 69.80 28.02
C VAL A 351 -3.17 70.17 28.05
N GLU A 352 -4.04 69.23 27.70
CA GLU A 352 -5.47 69.26 27.99
C GLU A 352 -5.79 68.19 29.07
N PRO A 353 -6.66 68.45 30.06
CA PRO A 353 -6.79 67.59 31.23
C PRO A 353 -7.54 66.30 30.92
N ALA A 354 -7.11 65.22 31.58
CA ALA A 354 -7.60 63.85 31.40
C ALA A 354 -9.13 63.69 31.58
N PRO A 355 -9.84 63.02 30.64
CA PRO A 355 -11.14 62.44 30.92
C PRO A 355 -11.01 61.09 31.62
N ALA A 356 -11.95 60.82 32.52
CA ALA A 356 -12.00 59.70 33.44
C ALA A 356 -12.02 58.32 32.77
N ALA A 357 -11.50 57.33 33.50
CA ALA A 357 -11.42 55.92 33.11
C ALA A 357 -12.79 55.31 32.73
N PRO A 358 -12.89 54.52 31.65
CA PRO A 358 -14.09 53.73 31.38
C PRO A 358 -14.16 52.52 32.31
N ALA A 359 -15.39 52.21 32.75
CA ALA A 359 -15.72 51.10 33.63
C ALA A 359 -15.47 49.72 32.98
N PRO A 360 -15.30 48.64 33.77
CA PRO A 360 -15.02 47.29 33.26
C PRO A 360 -16.17 46.73 32.42
N ALA A 361 -15.85 46.23 31.22
CA ALA A 361 -16.78 45.51 30.38
C ALA A 361 -17.13 44.13 30.97
N THR A 362 -18.41 43.79 30.93
CA THR A 362 -18.97 42.51 31.36
C THR A 362 -18.49 41.34 30.48
N PRO A 363 -18.25 40.14 31.05
CA PRO A 363 -17.85 38.97 30.27
C PRO A 363 -18.98 38.48 29.35
N PRO A 364 -18.66 37.93 28.16
CA PRO A 364 -19.65 37.43 27.23
C PRO A 364 -20.31 36.14 27.74
N ALA A 365 -21.59 35.98 27.44
CA ALA A 365 -22.41 34.86 27.86
C ALA A 365 -21.93 33.51 27.26
N PRO A 366 -22.15 32.37 27.95
CA PRO A 366 -21.77 31.06 27.45
C PRO A 366 -22.55 30.67 26.18
N ALA A 367 -21.86 30.06 25.22
CA ALA A 367 -22.47 29.52 24.01
C ALA A 367 -23.47 28.38 24.34
N PRO A 368 -24.54 28.21 23.55
CA PRO A 368 -25.51 27.13 23.76
C PRO A 368 -24.87 25.75 23.56
N ALA A 369 -25.25 24.78 24.38
CA ALA A 369 -24.80 23.40 24.27
C ALA A 369 -25.20 22.77 22.91
N PRO A 370 -24.38 21.88 22.33
CA PRO A 370 -24.72 21.15 21.12
C PRO A 370 -26.00 20.32 21.29
N ALA A 371 -26.83 20.29 20.25
CA ALA A 371 -28.03 19.45 20.21
C ALA A 371 -27.67 17.95 20.39
N PRO A 372 -28.52 17.14 21.04
CA PRO A 372 -28.26 15.71 21.21
C PRO A 372 -28.19 14.99 19.86
N ALA A 373 -27.23 14.08 19.71
CA ALA A 373 -27.18 13.14 18.58
C ALA A 373 -28.50 12.34 18.51
N PRO A 374 -29.02 12.03 17.30
CA PRO A 374 -30.22 11.22 17.18
C PRO A 374 -30.02 9.85 17.82
N ALA A 375 -30.97 9.45 18.65
CA ALA A 375 -31.01 8.13 19.28
C ALA A 375 -31.01 7.03 18.21
N SER A 376 -30.35 5.90 18.50
CA SER A 376 -30.26 4.72 17.65
C SER A 376 -31.63 4.29 17.11
N ALA A 377 -31.94 4.62 15.87
CA ALA A 377 -33.23 4.31 15.25
C ALA A 377 -33.23 2.85 14.77
N TYR A 378 -33.66 1.89 15.60
CA TYR A 378 -33.89 0.52 15.12
C TYR A 378 -35.19 0.45 14.32
N TYR A 379 -35.11 0.09 13.03
CA TYR A 379 -36.29 -0.18 12.20
C TYR A 379 -36.63 -1.68 12.21
N GLN A 380 -37.85 -2.02 12.59
CA GLN A 380 -38.29 -3.42 12.60
C GLN A 380 -38.39 -4.01 11.19
N ASN A 381 -38.76 -3.20 10.18
CA ASN A 381 -38.87 -3.59 8.78
C ASN A 381 -38.79 -2.36 7.85
N CYS A 382 -38.80 -2.59 6.54
CA CYS A 382 -38.69 -1.53 5.53
C CYS A 382 -39.88 -0.58 5.45
N ASP A 383 -41.06 -0.99 5.90
CA ASP A 383 -42.23 -0.11 5.96
C ASP A 383 -42.07 0.92 7.10
N ALA A 384 -41.54 0.49 8.25
CA ALA A 384 -41.21 1.41 9.34
C ALA A 384 -40.09 2.39 8.94
N ALA A 385 -39.08 1.92 8.20
CA ALA A 385 -38.00 2.79 7.69
C ALA A 385 -38.53 3.82 6.67
N ARG A 386 -39.43 3.42 5.77
CA ARG A 386 -40.08 4.33 4.80
C ARG A 386 -41.03 5.33 5.47
N ALA A 387 -41.84 4.88 6.42
CA ALA A 387 -42.75 5.76 7.17
C ALA A 387 -42.00 6.82 7.98
N ALA A 388 -40.77 6.50 8.43
CA ALA A 388 -39.86 7.44 9.09
C ALA A 388 -39.06 8.32 8.12
N GLY A 389 -39.22 8.15 6.80
CA GLY A 389 -38.47 8.90 5.78
C GLY A 389 -37.00 8.53 5.67
N ALA A 390 -36.59 7.37 6.19
CA ALA A 390 -35.20 6.95 6.29
C ALA A 390 -34.74 5.99 5.17
N ALA A 391 -35.64 5.53 4.30
CA ALA A 391 -35.28 4.65 3.19
C ALA A 391 -34.76 5.45 1.97
N PRO A 392 -33.73 4.96 1.25
CA PRO A 392 -32.99 3.72 1.49
C PRO A 392 -31.99 3.83 2.66
N VAL A 393 -31.89 2.78 3.49
CA VAL A 393 -31.03 2.73 4.70
C VAL A 393 -29.73 2.01 4.35
N ARG A 394 -28.58 2.68 4.41
CA ARG A 394 -27.30 2.11 3.94
C ARG A 394 -26.48 1.50 5.07
N ALA A 395 -25.65 0.53 4.73
CA ALA A 395 -24.72 -0.10 5.67
C ALA A 395 -23.80 0.96 6.31
N GLY A 396 -23.92 1.12 7.62
CA GLY A 396 -23.23 2.16 8.39
C GLY A 396 -24.13 3.30 8.87
N ASP A 397 -25.35 3.43 8.33
CA ASP A 397 -26.34 4.40 8.79
C ASP A 397 -26.91 4.01 10.16
N ALA A 398 -27.28 5.02 10.95
CA ALA A 398 -27.95 4.84 12.23
C ALA A 398 -29.34 4.23 12.01
N GLY A 399 -29.43 2.91 12.08
CA GLY A 399 -30.65 2.14 11.89
C GLY A 399 -30.59 1.05 10.82
N TYR A 400 -29.45 0.93 10.14
CA TYR A 400 -29.18 -0.22 9.29
C TYR A 400 -29.13 -1.51 10.11
N GLY A 401 -29.89 -2.50 9.67
CA GLY A 401 -29.79 -3.87 10.13
C GLY A 401 -29.82 -4.81 8.93
N ARG A 402 -29.07 -5.91 9.00
CA ARG A 402 -28.98 -6.88 7.89
C ARG A 402 -30.33 -7.46 7.47
N HIS A 403 -31.33 -7.43 8.35
CA HIS A 403 -32.70 -7.83 8.05
C HIS A 403 -33.45 -6.90 7.09
N LEU A 404 -32.94 -5.68 6.87
CA LEU A 404 -33.49 -4.69 5.93
C LEU A 404 -32.89 -4.80 4.52
N ASP A 405 -31.76 -5.50 4.40
CA ASP A 405 -30.91 -5.63 3.22
C ASP A 405 -30.95 -7.10 2.74
N ARG A 406 -31.93 -7.38 1.89
CA ARG A 406 -32.34 -8.75 1.52
C ARG A 406 -31.34 -9.41 0.57
N ASP A 407 -30.82 -8.65 -0.38
CA ASP A 407 -29.87 -9.09 -1.40
C ASP A 407 -28.41 -8.94 -0.94
N GLY A 408 -28.21 -8.04 0.01
CA GLY A 408 -27.03 -8.02 0.84
C GLY A 408 -25.93 -7.09 0.35
N ASP A 409 -26.29 -6.14 -0.51
CA ASP A 409 -25.39 -5.22 -1.20
C ASP A 409 -24.97 -4.01 -0.34
N GLY A 410 -25.55 -3.90 0.86
CA GLY A 410 -25.33 -2.79 1.79
C GLY A 410 -26.33 -1.65 1.65
N VAL A 411 -27.43 -1.82 0.91
CA VAL A 411 -28.53 -0.85 0.77
C VAL A 411 -29.85 -1.52 1.15
N GLY A 412 -30.27 -1.31 2.39
CA GLY A 412 -31.56 -1.80 2.88
C GLY A 412 -32.75 -1.00 2.35
N CYS A 413 -33.86 -1.68 2.10
CA CYS A 413 -35.15 -1.09 1.73
C CYS A 413 -35.16 -0.30 0.41
N GLU A 414 -34.44 -0.80 -0.59
CA GLU A 414 -34.40 -0.23 -1.95
C GLU A 414 -35.70 -0.41 -2.77
N SER A 415 -36.66 -1.23 -2.29
CA SER A 415 -37.92 -1.58 -2.99
C SER A 415 -39.18 -1.23 -2.20
#